data_AF-A0A832X4R1-F1
#
_entry.id   AF-A0A832X4R1-F1
#
_cell.length_a   1.000
_cell.length_b   1.000
_cell.length_c   1.000
_cell.angle_alpha   90.00
_cell.angle_beta   90.00
_cell.angle_gamma   90.00
#
_symmetry.space_group_name_H-M   'P 1'
#
loop_
_entity.id
_entity.type
_entity.pdbx_description
1 polymer ?
#
loop_
_entity_poly.entity_id
_entity_poly.type
_entity_poly.pdbx_seq_one_letter_code
_entity_poly.pdbx_strand_id
1 'polypeptide(L)'
;PIYYEGRLAKIDLREEEKPRIDFEFEEITEGEEEASKQKMRTKWAALEAMIGTEKRIALVADDLVHHFEGRLFVMDGKAMVVCMSRRICVDMYNAIKQLRPDWHSDDDGKGMMKIVMSGSASDRAEWQPHIRNKPGREELAKRFKDPKDPMKVVIVRDMWLTGFDCPSLHTMYIDKPMRGHGLMQAIARVNRVFKDKPGGLIVDYLGLADQLKMALADYTEAGGRGKATINQEDAVDVMLEKFEVVLSMFHGFDYVSLLKADPSKRIAGIAAAIEHILQLDDGKKRYLTEVTALSKAFALAVPHEEALKIRDEVGLFQEVRAGLAKATVEGEGKTPEEMDTAIRQLVSRAVSSDQVIDIFAVAGLKKPDISILSDDFLQEVRQLPHRNLAVEVLRKLLNDEIKAKSRKNVVLARSFADMLEEAIRKYQNRAIEAAQVIEELITLAKEMQEAKRRGIDLGLNDDEMAFYDALEVNDSAVQVLGDETLKTIAHELVETVRRSVTIDWTVRENARAQIRVIVKRILRKYGYPPDKQEKATQTILEQAEALCNEWTG
;
A
#
# COMPACT_ATOMS: atom_id res chain seq x y z
N PRO A 1 1.30 -13.17 -7.00
CA PRO A 1 1.15 -14.57 -6.52
C PRO A 1 -0.24 -15.09 -6.89
N ILE A 2 -0.35 -16.40 -7.16
CA ILE A 2 -1.63 -17.06 -7.48
C ILE A 2 -1.98 -17.96 -6.30
N TYR A 3 -3.22 -17.82 -5.83
CA TYR A 3 -3.79 -18.64 -4.77
C TYR A 3 -4.83 -19.58 -5.37
N TYR A 4 -4.98 -20.76 -4.77
CA TYR A 4 -5.90 -21.78 -5.22
C TYR A 4 -6.80 -22.21 -4.07
N GLU A 5 -8.11 -22.23 -4.33
CA GLU A 5 -9.12 -22.77 -3.44
C GLU A 5 -9.90 -23.85 -4.20
N GLY A 6 -9.79 -25.10 -3.76
CA GLY A 6 -10.65 -26.19 -4.22
C GLY A 6 -11.96 -26.18 -3.42
N ARG A 7 -13.09 -25.95 -4.09
CA ARG A 7 -14.42 -25.88 -3.44
C ARG A 7 -15.30 -27.08 -3.77
N LEU A 8 -14.81 -28.07 -4.53
CA LEU A 8 -15.53 -29.31 -4.82
C LEU A 8 -16.05 -30.01 -3.55
N ALA A 9 -15.30 -29.94 -2.44
CA ALA A 9 -15.72 -30.54 -1.15
C ALA A 9 -16.82 -29.75 -0.42
N LYS A 10 -17.00 -28.45 -0.73
CA LYS A 10 -18.03 -27.58 -0.16
C LYS A 10 -19.38 -27.74 -0.88
N ILE A 11 -19.39 -28.34 -2.07
CA ILE A 11 -20.61 -28.65 -2.81
C ILE A 11 -21.16 -29.99 -2.30
N ASP A 12 -22.37 -29.99 -1.74
CA ASP A 12 -23.07 -31.17 -1.24
C ASP A 12 -23.56 -32.08 -2.39
N LEU A 13 -22.61 -32.74 -3.04
CA LEU A 13 -22.82 -33.74 -4.07
C LEU A 13 -22.49 -35.12 -3.52
N ARG A 14 -23.33 -36.11 -3.84
CA ARG A 14 -23.00 -37.52 -3.60
C ARG A 14 -21.76 -37.90 -4.40
N GLU A 15 -20.97 -38.87 -3.94
CA GLU A 15 -19.76 -39.32 -4.65
C GLU A 15 -20.01 -39.74 -6.11
N GLU A 16 -21.19 -40.27 -6.41
CA GLU A 16 -21.63 -40.64 -7.76
C GLU A 16 -21.94 -39.43 -8.66
N GLU A 17 -22.24 -38.27 -8.06
CA GLU A 17 -22.56 -37.01 -8.72
C GLU A 17 -21.32 -36.13 -8.93
N LYS A 18 -20.16 -36.53 -8.37
CA LYS A 18 -18.90 -35.82 -8.56
C LYS A 18 -18.29 -36.15 -9.93
N PRO A 19 -17.90 -35.13 -10.73
CA PRO A 19 -17.26 -35.36 -12.02
C PRO A 19 -15.93 -36.07 -11.87
N ARG A 20 -15.83 -37.27 -12.47
CA ARG A 20 -14.55 -37.96 -12.66
C ARG A 20 -13.91 -37.45 -13.94
N ILE A 21 -12.92 -36.60 -13.78
CA ILE A 21 -12.26 -35.95 -14.91
C ILE A 21 -11.11 -36.83 -15.39
N ASP A 22 -11.26 -37.36 -16.60
CA ASP A 22 -10.21 -38.06 -17.34
C ASP A 22 -9.43 -37.02 -18.15
N PHE A 23 -8.26 -36.63 -17.64
CA PHE A 23 -7.50 -35.51 -18.19
C PHE A 23 -6.80 -35.82 -19.51
N GLU A 24 -6.66 -37.08 -19.95
CA GLU A 24 -6.08 -37.46 -21.26
C GLU A 24 -6.80 -36.82 -22.47
N PHE A 25 -7.96 -36.22 -22.21
CA PHE A 25 -8.90 -35.67 -23.17
C PHE A 25 -8.45 -34.38 -23.93
N GLU A 26 -7.62 -33.51 -23.34
CA GLU A 26 -7.42 -32.14 -23.87
C GLU A 26 -6.30 -31.99 -24.93
N GLU A 27 -5.46 -33.01 -25.17
CA GLU A 27 -4.27 -32.89 -26.08
C GLU A 27 -4.49 -33.46 -27.48
N ILE A 28 -5.55 -34.23 -27.71
CA ILE A 28 -5.66 -35.07 -28.92
C ILE A 28 -6.73 -34.53 -29.88
N THR A 29 -6.58 -33.28 -30.32
CA THR A 29 -7.40 -32.77 -31.45
C THR A 29 -6.62 -32.44 -32.72
N GLU A 30 -5.30 -32.52 -32.70
CA GLU A 30 -4.46 -32.38 -33.90
C GLU A 30 -3.62 -33.65 -34.11
N GLY A 31 -4.22 -34.72 -34.66
CA GLY A 31 -3.42 -35.84 -35.19
C GLY A 31 -4.07 -37.22 -35.28
N GLU A 32 -5.12 -37.55 -34.50
CA GLU A 32 -5.64 -38.93 -34.45
C GLU A 32 -6.82 -39.25 -35.38
N GLU A 33 -6.98 -40.56 -35.65
CA GLU A 33 -8.04 -41.22 -36.43
C GLU A 33 -9.47 -40.85 -35.99
N GLU A 34 -10.41 -40.80 -36.94
CA GLU A 34 -11.82 -40.41 -36.72
C GLU A 34 -12.54 -41.21 -35.61
N ALA A 35 -12.17 -42.47 -35.40
CA ALA A 35 -12.75 -43.32 -34.36
C ALA A 35 -12.39 -42.87 -32.94
N SER A 36 -11.17 -42.36 -32.73
CA SER A 36 -10.70 -41.80 -31.45
C SER A 36 -11.45 -40.50 -31.12
N LYS A 37 -11.62 -39.63 -32.14
CA LYS A 37 -12.41 -38.38 -32.03
C LYS A 37 -13.87 -38.62 -31.66
N GLN A 38 -14.49 -39.70 -32.14
CA GLN A 38 -15.90 -39.99 -31.85
C GLN A 38 -16.12 -40.56 -30.44
N LYS A 39 -15.23 -41.44 -29.96
CA LYS A 39 -15.25 -41.91 -28.55
C LYS A 39 -15.03 -40.75 -27.58
N MET A 40 -14.12 -39.83 -27.91
CA MET A 40 -13.88 -38.62 -27.11
C MET A 40 -15.12 -37.71 -27.07
N ARG A 41 -15.76 -37.41 -28.21
CA ARG A 41 -17.01 -36.62 -28.21
C ARG A 41 -18.09 -37.19 -27.29
N THR A 42 -18.20 -38.50 -27.21
CA THR A 42 -19.20 -39.19 -26.37
C THR A 42 -18.87 -39.03 -24.88
N LYS A 43 -17.61 -39.23 -24.48
CA LYS A 43 -17.15 -38.99 -23.10
C LYS A 43 -17.33 -37.52 -22.68
N TRP A 44 -17.02 -36.57 -23.57
CA TRP A 44 -17.19 -35.14 -23.32
C TRP A 44 -18.65 -34.75 -23.13
N ALA A 45 -19.54 -35.30 -23.96
CA ALA A 45 -20.97 -35.10 -23.81
C ALA A 45 -21.51 -35.67 -22.48
N ALA A 46 -21.00 -36.82 -22.03
CA ALA A 46 -21.37 -37.40 -20.73
C ALA A 46 -20.90 -36.52 -19.56
N LEU A 47 -19.66 -36.01 -19.63
CA LEU A 47 -19.12 -35.09 -18.61
C LEU A 47 -19.87 -33.76 -18.61
N GLU A 48 -20.19 -33.21 -19.79
CA GLU A 48 -20.97 -31.98 -19.95
C GLU A 48 -22.40 -32.14 -19.42
N ALA A 49 -23.03 -33.30 -19.62
CA ALA A 49 -24.33 -33.63 -19.05
C ALA A 49 -24.29 -33.68 -17.52
N MET A 50 -23.23 -34.23 -16.93
CA MET A 50 -23.06 -34.33 -15.48
C MET A 50 -22.77 -32.97 -14.84
N ILE A 51 -21.81 -32.22 -15.37
CA ILE A 51 -21.44 -30.88 -14.90
C ILE A 51 -22.61 -29.91 -15.06
N GLY A 52 -23.35 -30.04 -16.17
CA GLY A 52 -24.49 -29.22 -16.52
C GLY A 52 -25.84 -29.69 -15.96
N THR A 53 -25.84 -30.48 -14.88
CA THR A 53 -27.09 -30.81 -14.16
C THR A 53 -27.62 -29.59 -13.41
N GLU A 54 -28.93 -29.36 -13.47
CA GLU A 54 -29.58 -28.20 -12.83
C GLU A 54 -29.26 -28.10 -11.34
N LYS A 55 -29.30 -29.23 -10.62
CA LYS A 55 -28.93 -29.31 -9.20
C LYS A 55 -27.49 -28.82 -8.96
N ARG A 56 -26.51 -29.28 -9.74
CA ARG A 56 -25.11 -28.89 -9.55
C ARG A 56 -24.90 -27.43 -9.89
N ILE A 57 -25.46 -26.95 -11.01
CA ILE A 57 -25.37 -25.55 -11.40
C ILE A 57 -25.96 -24.65 -10.32
N ALA A 58 -27.10 -25.00 -9.73
CA ALA A 58 -27.69 -24.23 -8.64
C ALA A 58 -26.77 -24.15 -7.42
N LEU A 59 -26.17 -25.27 -7.00
CA LEU A 59 -25.21 -25.29 -5.88
C LEU A 59 -23.95 -24.48 -6.17
N VAL A 60 -23.39 -24.61 -7.37
CA VAL A 60 -22.21 -23.84 -7.80
C VAL A 60 -22.54 -22.35 -7.88
N ALA A 61 -23.70 -21.98 -8.43
CA ALA A 61 -24.14 -20.59 -8.53
C ALA A 61 -24.33 -19.96 -7.14
N ASP A 62 -24.96 -20.68 -6.22
CA ASP A 62 -25.15 -20.23 -4.83
C ASP A 62 -23.82 -19.97 -4.14
N ASP A 63 -22.91 -20.94 -4.17
CA ASP A 63 -21.60 -20.83 -3.55
C ASP A 63 -20.73 -19.75 -4.20
N LEU A 64 -20.81 -19.59 -5.54
CA LEU A 64 -20.12 -18.55 -6.29
C LEU A 64 -20.62 -17.16 -5.91
N VAL A 65 -21.95 -16.95 -5.83
CA VAL A 65 -22.54 -15.67 -5.47
C VAL A 65 -22.13 -15.29 -4.05
N HIS A 66 -22.32 -16.18 -3.07
CA HIS A 66 -21.96 -15.93 -1.68
C HIS A 66 -20.46 -15.63 -1.52
N HIS A 67 -19.61 -16.41 -2.18
CA HIS A 67 -18.16 -16.19 -2.12
C HIS A 67 -17.75 -14.90 -2.83
N PHE A 68 -18.32 -14.60 -3.98
CA PHE A 68 -18.00 -13.36 -4.69
C PHE A 68 -18.46 -12.13 -3.91
N GLU A 69 -19.63 -12.16 -3.29
CA GLU A 69 -20.12 -11.09 -2.43
C GLU A 69 -19.26 -10.92 -1.18
N GLY A 70 -18.86 -12.01 -0.53
CA GLY A 70 -17.91 -11.98 0.59
C GLY A 70 -16.57 -11.36 0.18
N ARG A 71 -16.10 -11.67 -1.04
CA ARG A 71 -14.90 -11.01 -1.60
C ARG A 71 -15.14 -9.55 -1.94
N LEU A 72 -16.25 -9.18 -2.56
CA LEU A 72 -16.58 -7.78 -2.89
C LEU A 72 -16.81 -6.91 -1.66
N PHE A 73 -17.23 -7.50 -0.55
CA PHE A 73 -17.31 -6.82 0.74
C PHE A 73 -15.93 -6.35 1.21
N VAL A 74 -14.91 -7.18 0.97
CA VAL A 74 -13.53 -6.93 1.37
C VAL A 74 -12.78 -6.17 0.28
N MET A 75 -12.67 -6.69 -0.93
CA MET A 75 -11.95 -6.08 -2.04
C MET A 75 -12.87 -5.78 -3.22
N ASP A 76 -12.84 -4.54 -3.73
CA ASP A 76 -13.44 -4.28 -5.03
C ASP A 76 -12.63 -4.93 -6.16
N GLY A 77 -13.32 -5.58 -7.08
CA GLY A 77 -12.72 -6.10 -8.29
C GLY A 77 -13.68 -6.98 -9.07
N LYS A 78 -13.14 -7.72 -10.03
CA LYS A 78 -13.94 -8.43 -11.01
C LYS A 78 -13.71 -9.93 -10.95
N ALA A 79 -14.73 -10.67 -11.37
CA ALA A 79 -14.71 -12.12 -11.48
C ALA A 79 -14.97 -12.59 -12.91
N MET A 80 -14.29 -13.68 -13.26
CA MET A 80 -14.51 -14.42 -14.50
C MET A 80 -14.94 -15.84 -14.15
N VAL A 81 -16.06 -16.28 -14.71
CA VAL A 81 -16.61 -17.63 -14.53
C VAL A 81 -16.38 -18.41 -15.81
N VAL A 82 -15.57 -19.46 -15.75
CA VAL A 82 -15.18 -20.29 -16.89
C VAL A 82 -16.00 -21.57 -16.85
N CYS A 83 -16.97 -21.70 -17.76
CA CYS A 83 -17.85 -22.86 -17.84
C CYS A 83 -17.43 -23.81 -18.97
N MET A 84 -17.75 -25.09 -18.84
CA MET A 84 -17.38 -26.12 -19.81
C MET A 84 -18.03 -25.95 -21.21
N SER A 85 -19.28 -25.48 -21.28
CA SER A 85 -20.06 -25.37 -22.52
C SER A 85 -20.89 -24.08 -22.57
N ARG A 86 -21.31 -23.68 -23.78
CA ARG A 86 -22.20 -22.51 -23.97
C ARG A 86 -23.55 -22.69 -23.29
N ARG A 87 -24.07 -23.93 -23.28
CA ARG A 87 -25.27 -24.31 -22.53
C ARG A 87 -25.09 -23.99 -21.04
N ILE A 88 -24.02 -24.52 -20.45
CA ILE A 88 -23.71 -24.31 -19.02
C ILE A 88 -23.47 -22.82 -18.71
N CYS A 89 -22.87 -22.03 -19.63
CA CYS A 89 -22.77 -20.59 -19.42
C CYS A 89 -24.14 -19.92 -19.24
N VAL A 90 -25.13 -20.30 -20.06
CA VAL A 90 -26.49 -19.74 -20.00
C VAL A 90 -27.24 -20.25 -18.79
N ASP A 91 -27.11 -21.53 -18.47
CA ASP A 91 -27.71 -22.13 -17.28
C ASP A 91 -27.14 -21.50 -15.99
N MET A 92 -25.82 -21.30 -15.92
CA MET A 92 -25.14 -20.60 -14.82
C MET A 92 -25.61 -19.14 -14.70
N TYR A 93 -25.73 -18.42 -15.82
CA TYR A 93 -26.26 -17.05 -15.83
C TYR A 93 -27.69 -17.00 -15.31
N ASN A 94 -28.54 -17.95 -15.71
CA ASN A 94 -29.92 -18.02 -15.27
C ASN A 94 -30.02 -18.35 -13.77
N ALA A 95 -29.19 -19.28 -13.27
CA ALA A 95 -29.11 -19.60 -11.85
C ALA A 95 -28.68 -18.38 -11.02
N ILE A 96 -27.63 -17.67 -11.45
CA ILE A 96 -27.19 -16.44 -10.77
C ILE A 96 -28.27 -15.35 -10.85
N LYS A 97 -28.96 -15.20 -11.99
CA LYS A 97 -30.08 -14.25 -12.16
C LYS A 97 -31.24 -14.55 -11.21
N GLN A 98 -31.52 -15.81 -10.89
CA GLN A 98 -32.55 -16.17 -9.91
C GLN A 98 -32.14 -15.77 -8.49
N LEU A 99 -30.86 -15.94 -8.13
CA LEU A 99 -30.32 -15.57 -6.82
C LEU A 99 -30.15 -14.06 -6.65
N ARG A 100 -29.75 -13.35 -7.72
CA ARG A 100 -29.50 -11.91 -7.77
C ARG A 100 -30.11 -11.29 -9.04
N PRO A 101 -31.43 -11.01 -9.05
CA PRO A 101 -32.10 -10.43 -10.21
C PRO A 101 -31.56 -9.06 -10.62
N ASP A 102 -31.01 -8.31 -9.66
CA ASP A 102 -30.41 -6.98 -9.81
C ASP A 102 -29.07 -6.98 -10.57
N TRP A 103 -28.38 -8.13 -10.66
CA TRP A 103 -27.13 -8.24 -11.42
C TRP A 103 -27.38 -8.28 -12.93
N HIS A 104 -28.60 -8.62 -13.34
CA HIS A 104 -29.00 -8.77 -14.72
C HIS A 104 -29.49 -7.45 -15.33
N SER A 105 -29.18 -7.27 -16.61
CA SER A 105 -29.81 -6.27 -17.47
C SER A 105 -29.81 -6.78 -18.91
N ASP A 106 -30.90 -6.55 -19.64
CA ASP A 106 -30.96 -6.83 -21.09
C ASP A 106 -30.10 -5.84 -21.89
N ASP A 107 -29.94 -4.61 -21.39
CA ASP A 107 -29.07 -3.59 -21.98
C ASP A 107 -27.59 -3.94 -21.74
N ASP A 108 -26.81 -4.05 -22.82
CA ASP A 108 -25.37 -4.34 -22.82
C ASP A 108 -24.52 -3.19 -22.27
N GLY A 109 -25.08 -1.98 -22.07
CA GLY A 109 -24.46 -0.88 -21.34
C GLY A 109 -24.69 -0.90 -19.83
N LYS A 110 -25.50 -1.83 -19.33
CA LYS A 110 -25.88 -1.94 -17.91
C LYS A 110 -25.69 -3.36 -17.36
N GLY A 111 -26.03 -3.56 -16.10
CA GLY A 111 -25.94 -4.83 -15.40
C GLY A 111 -24.53 -5.14 -14.88
N MET A 112 -24.50 -5.92 -13.81
CA MET A 112 -23.27 -6.36 -13.13
C MET A 112 -22.68 -7.62 -13.76
N MET A 113 -23.51 -8.41 -14.46
CA MET A 113 -23.18 -9.71 -15.03
C MET A 113 -23.50 -9.76 -16.53
N LYS A 114 -22.55 -10.27 -17.35
CA LYS A 114 -22.78 -10.60 -18.77
C LYS A 114 -22.12 -11.90 -19.18
N ILE A 115 -22.65 -12.55 -20.22
CA ILE A 115 -22.00 -13.69 -20.86
C ILE A 115 -21.23 -13.20 -22.09
N VAL A 116 -20.00 -13.67 -22.29
CA VAL A 116 -19.21 -13.41 -23.49
C VAL A 116 -18.89 -14.73 -24.18
N MET A 117 -19.55 -14.96 -25.31
CA MET A 117 -19.39 -16.16 -26.12
C MET A 117 -19.43 -15.85 -27.62
N SER A 118 -18.86 -16.76 -28.42
CA SER A 118 -19.12 -16.81 -29.86
C SER A 118 -20.48 -17.44 -30.15
N GLY A 119 -21.07 -17.06 -31.27
CA GLY A 119 -22.31 -17.66 -31.73
C GLY A 119 -22.60 -17.37 -33.20
N SER A 120 -23.66 -18.01 -33.65
CA SER A 120 -24.16 -18.09 -35.02
C SER A 120 -25.69 -17.95 -35.01
N ALA A 121 -26.26 -17.63 -36.16
CA ALA A 121 -27.72 -17.51 -36.30
C ALA A 121 -28.46 -18.84 -36.10
N SER A 122 -27.77 -19.98 -36.20
CA SER A 122 -28.31 -21.33 -35.97
C SER A 122 -28.30 -21.78 -34.51
N ASP A 123 -27.73 -20.98 -33.61
CA ASP A 123 -27.71 -21.30 -32.18
C ASP A 123 -29.10 -21.13 -31.54
N ARG A 124 -29.31 -21.81 -30.41
CA ARG A 124 -30.60 -21.83 -29.70
C ARG A 124 -31.11 -20.42 -29.40
N ALA A 125 -32.43 -20.25 -29.44
CA ALA A 125 -33.08 -18.95 -29.17
C ALA A 125 -32.67 -18.36 -27.82
N GLU A 126 -32.50 -19.20 -26.80
CA GLU A 126 -32.06 -18.81 -25.46
C GLU A 126 -30.62 -18.25 -25.41
N TRP A 127 -29.78 -18.51 -26.44
CA TRP A 127 -28.40 -18.00 -26.51
C TRP A 127 -28.30 -16.69 -27.29
N GLN A 128 -29.26 -16.40 -28.17
CA GLN A 128 -29.25 -15.20 -29.01
C GLN A 128 -29.15 -13.91 -28.18
N PRO A 129 -29.83 -13.78 -27.02
CA PRO A 129 -29.65 -12.65 -26.10
C PRO A 129 -28.26 -12.53 -25.47
N HIS A 130 -27.29 -13.40 -25.77
CA HIS A 130 -25.91 -13.31 -25.31
C HIS A 130 -24.87 -13.27 -26.44
N ILE A 131 -25.28 -13.45 -27.70
CA ILE A 131 -24.39 -13.45 -28.87
C ILE A 131 -24.27 -12.04 -29.43
N ARG A 132 -23.03 -11.51 -29.50
CA ARG A 132 -22.71 -10.13 -29.93
C ARG A 132 -21.83 -10.13 -31.16
N ASN A 133 -21.98 -9.12 -32.01
CA ASN A 133 -21.05 -8.84 -33.11
C ASN A 133 -19.71 -8.33 -32.56
N LYS A 134 -18.70 -8.17 -33.44
CA LYS A 134 -17.36 -7.74 -33.02
C LYS A 134 -17.38 -6.38 -32.26
N PRO A 135 -18.07 -5.32 -32.74
CA PRO A 135 -18.18 -4.07 -31.99
C PRO A 135 -18.82 -4.22 -30.59
N GLY A 136 -19.91 -4.98 -30.48
CA GLY A 136 -20.57 -5.21 -29.19
C GLY A 136 -19.66 -5.95 -28.19
N ARG A 137 -18.86 -6.91 -28.66
CA ARG A 137 -17.86 -7.59 -27.81
C ARG A 137 -16.72 -6.67 -27.37
N GLU A 138 -16.29 -5.76 -28.24
CA GLU A 138 -15.29 -4.74 -27.90
C GLU A 138 -15.82 -3.77 -26.84
N GLU A 139 -17.11 -3.42 -26.89
CA GLU A 139 -17.73 -2.56 -25.89
C GLU A 139 -17.86 -3.24 -24.52
N LEU A 140 -18.30 -4.50 -24.49
CA LEU A 140 -18.29 -5.31 -23.26
C LEU A 140 -16.87 -5.45 -22.69
N ALA A 141 -15.86 -5.61 -23.56
CA ALA A 141 -14.47 -5.64 -23.14
C ALA A 141 -14.01 -4.31 -22.51
N LYS A 142 -14.42 -3.16 -23.04
CA LYS A 142 -14.11 -1.85 -22.44
C LYS A 142 -14.78 -1.68 -21.09
N ARG A 143 -16.09 -1.96 -20.99
CA ARG A 143 -16.84 -1.94 -19.73
C ARG A 143 -16.19 -2.83 -18.68
N PHE A 144 -15.85 -4.07 -19.05
CA PHE A 144 -15.23 -4.98 -18.12
C PHE A 144 -13.81 -4.57 -17.72
N LYS A 145 -13.05 -3.84 -18.56
CA LYS A 145 -11.73 -3.32 -18.18
C LYS A 145 -11.80 -2.12 -17.23
N ASP A 146 -12.85 -1.30 -17.31
CA ASP A 146 -13.02 -0.14 -16.43
C ASP A 146 -13.35 -0.57 -14.99
N PRO A 147 -12.48 -0.33 -13.99
CA PRO A 147 -12.73 -0.70 -12.60
C PRO A 147 -13.98 -0.03 -12.01
N LYS A 148 -14.36 1.15 -12.52
CA LYS A 148 -15.51 1.95 -12.05
C LYS A 148 -16.83 1.50 -12.67
N ASP A 149 -16.80 0.71 -13.74
CA ASP A 149 -18.03 0.20 -14.35
C ASP A 149 -18.74 -0.80 -13.40
N PRO A 150 -20.08 -0.76 -13.32
CA PRO A 150 -20.87 -1.71 -12.55
C PRO A 150 -20.71 -3.18 -12.96
N MET A 151 -20.22 -3.47 -14.17
CA MET A 151 -19.98 -4.83 -14.65
C MET A 151 -18.78 -5.46 -13.93
N LYS A 152 -19.08 -6.37 -13.01
CA LYS A 152 -18.10 -7.04 -12.15
C LYS A 152 -17.95 -8.53 -12.46
N VAL A 153 -18.93 -9.17 -13.10
CA VAL A 153 -18.90 -10.61 -13.44
C VAL A 153 -19.00 -10.82 -14.94
N VAL A 154 -18.11 -11.66 -15.48
CA VAL A 154 -18.26 -12.19 -16.84
C VAL A 154 -18.28 -13.71 -16.82
N ILE A 155 -19.20 -14.30 -17.58
CA ILE A 155 -19.28 -15.75 -17.79
C ILE A 155 -18.76 -16.06 -19.19
N VAL A 156 -17.81 -16.98 -19.31
CA VAL A 156 -17.15 -17.35 -20.56
C VAL A 156 -16.99 -18.85 -20.67
N ARG A 157 -16.84 -19.34 -21.91
CA ARG A 157 -16.36 -20.71 -22.18
C ARG A 157 -14.87 -20.70 -22.53
N ASP A 158 -14.54 -20.07 -23.66
CA ASP A 158 -13.17 -19.97 -24.18
C ASP A 158 -12.75 -18.53 -24.45
N MET A 159 -13.72 -17.63 -24.64
CA MET A 159 -13.44 -16.22 -24.88
C MET A 159 -12.76 -15.60 -23.66
N TRP A 160 -11.82 -14.70 -23.94
CA TRP A 160 -11.04 -13.96 -22.94
C TRP A 160 -10.11 -14.80 -22.05
N LEU A 161 -10.00 -16.11 -22.28
CA LEU A 161 -8.92 -16.92 -21.70
C LEU A 161 -7.56 -16.59 -22.36
N THR A 162 -7.58 -16.21 -23.63
CA THR A 162 -6.41 -15.77 -24.39
C THR A 162 -6.53 -14.31 -24.85
N GLY A 163 -5.42 -13.56 -24.78
CA GLY A 163 -5.31 -12.20 -25.34
C GLY A 163 -6.10 -11.09 -24.65
N PHE A 164 -6.97 -11.41 -23.68
CA PHE A 164 -7.70 -10.42 -22.90
C PHE A 164 -6.90 -10.01 -21.65
N ASP A 165 -6.98 -8.74 -21.28
CA ASP A 165 -6.23 -8.19 -20.15
C ASP A 165 -7.15 -7.28 -19.33
N CYS A 166 -7.44 -7.69 -18.09
CA CYS A 166 -8.22 -6.92 -17.14
C CYS A 166 -7.48 -6.93 -15.80
N PRO A 167 -6.66 -5.89 -15.51
CA PRO A 167 -5.88 -5.82 -14.28
C PRO A 167 -6.74 -5.96 -13.00
N SER A 168 -7.97 -5.43 -13.01
CA SER A 168 -8.92 -5.49 -11.89
C SER A 168 -9.59 -6.86 -11.66
N LEU A 169 -9.32 -7.86 -12.52
CA LEU A 169 -9.81 -9.23 -12.35
C LEU A 169 -9.09 -9.90 -11.17
N HIS A 170 -9.77 -10.11 -10.05
CA HIS A 170 -9.15 -10.67 -8.84
C HIS A 170 -9.47 -12.16 -8.60
N THR A 171 -10.56 -12.67 -9.19
CA THR A 171 -11.00 -14.04 -8.99
C THR A 171 -11.41 -14.68 -10.31
N MET A 172 -11.00 -15.93 -10.51
CA MET A 172 -11.50 -16.76 -11.59
C MET A 172 -12.12 -18.02 -11.00
N TYR A 173 -13.40 -18.24 -11.31
CA TYR A 173 -14.14 -19.44 -10.97
C TYR A 173 -14.03 -20.41 -12.14
N ILE A 174 -13.50 -21.60 -11.92
CA ILE A 174 -13.29 -22.61 -12.95
C ILE A 174 -14.29 -23.75 -12.72
N ASP A 175 -15.20 -23.89 -13.68
CA ASP A 175 -16.14 -24.99 -13.83
C ASP A 175 -15.98 -25.63 -15.22
N LYS A 176 -14.74 -25.82 -15.62
CA LYS A 176 -14.33 -26.42 -16.90
C LYS A 176 -13.06 -27.26 -16.69
N PRO A 177 -13.01 -28.52 -17.18
CA PRO A 177 -11.77 -29.30 -17.20
C PRO A 177 -10.71 -28.57 -18.02
N MET A 178 -9.55 -28.29 -17.42
CA MET A 178 -8.44 -27.57 -18.04
C MET A 178 -7.09 -28.12 -17.53
N ARG A 179 -6.09 -28.21 -18.41
CA ARG A 179 -4.70 -28.60 -18.09
C ARG A 179 -3.65 -27.84 -18.91
N GLY A 180 -2.38 -28.00 -18.52
CA GLY A 180 -1.22 -27.51 -19.26
C GLY A 180 -1.30 -26.03 -19.64
N HIS A 181 -1.01 -25.73 -20.91
CA HIS A 181 -0.96 -24.37 -21.45
C HIS A 181 -2.31 -23.63 -21.37
N GLY A 182 -3.43 -24.32 -21.59
CA GLY A 182 -4.77 -23.71 -21.52
C GLY A 182 -5.10 -23.24 -20.10
N LEU A 183 -4.77 -24.07 -19.10
CA LEU A 183 -4.88 -23.72 -17.69
C LEU A 183 -3.98 -22.54 -17.33
N MET A 184 -2.70 -22.57 -17.73
CA MET A 184 -1.77 -21.46 -17.47
C MET A 184 -2.21 -20.14 -18.10
N GLN A 185 -2.68 -20.17 -19.34
CA GLN A 185 -3.13 -18.96 -20.03
C GLN A 185 -4.32 -18.31 -19.33
N ALA A 186 -5.24 -19.11 -18.78
CA ALA A 186 -6.37 -18.62 -18.00
C ALA A 186 -5.92 -18.04 -16.65
N ILE A 187 -5.07 -18.76 -15.90
CA ILE A 187 -4.61 -18.33 -14.58
C ILE A 187 -3.76 -17.05 -14.65
N ALA A 188 -2.92 -16.92 -15.67
CA ALA A 188 -2.08 -15.75 -15.88
C ALA A 188 -2.90 -14.45 -16.00
N ARG A 189 -4.20 -14.52 -16.37
CA ARG A 189 -5.10 -13.37 -16.42
C ARG A 189 -5.38 -12.79 -15.05
N VAL A 190 -5.46 -13.63 -14.03
CA VAL A 190 -5.76 -13.21 -12.66
C VAL A 190 -4.51 -12.77 -11.90
N ASN A 191 -3.31 -13.05 -12.41
CA ASN A 191 -2.05 -12.67 -11.72
C ASN A 191 -1.48 -11.30 -12.17
N ARG A 192 -2.27 -10.47 -12.87
CA ARG A 192 -1.85 -9.09 -13.18
C ARG A 192 -1.78 -8.25 -11.91
N VAL A 193 -0.65 -7.55 -11.74
CA VAL A 193 -0.47 -6.53 -10.70
C VAL A 193 -1.42 -5.38 -11.01
N PHE A 194 -2.27 -5.05 -10.05
CA PHE A 194 -3.22 -3.96 -10.20
C PHE A 194 -3.53 -3.36 -8.85
N LYS A 195 -3.12 -2.10 -8.67
CA LYS A 195 -3.23 -1.37 -7.41
C LYS A 195 -2.75 -2.25 -6.23
N ASP A 196 -3.73 -2.77 -5.53
CA ASP A 196 -3.78 -3.16 -4.14
C ASP A 196 -4.10 -4.65 -3.99
N LYS A 197 -4.24 -5.31 -5.13
CA LYS A 197 -4.56 -6.72 -5.26
C LYS A 197 -3.39 -7.58 -4.77
N PRO A 198 -3.57 -8.34 -3.67
CA PRO A 198 -2.49 -9.13 -3.06
C PRO A 198 -2.08 -10.33 -3.94
N GLY A 199 -2.97 -10.75 -4.85
CA GLY A 199 -2.77 -11.82 -5.80
C GLY A 199 -4.05 -12.16 -6.56
N GLY A 200 -3.96 -13.09 -7.50
CA GLY A 200 -5.14 -13.67 -8.13
C GLY A 200 -5.61 -14.91 -7.37
N LEU A 201 -6.92 -15.05 -7.19
CA LEU A 201 -7.53 -16.27 -6.63
C LEU A 201 -8.16 -17.12 -7.74
N ILE A 202 -7.79 -18.39 -7.78
CA ILE A 202 -8.44 -19.42 -8.59
C ILE A 202 -9.34 -20.23 -7.67
N VAL A 203 -10.64 -20.19 -7.96
CA VAL A 203 -11.64 -21.01 -7.28
C VAL A 203 -12.04 -22.13 -8.22
N ASP A 204 -11.96 -23.37 -7.75
CA ASP A 204 -12.14 -24.55 -8.58
C ASP A 204 -13.25 -25.47 -8.05
N TYR A 205 -14.19 -25.76 -8.94
CA TYR A 205 -15.36 -26.60 -8.68
C TYR A 205 -15.24 -28.03 -9.23
N LEU A 206 -14.07 -28.39 -9.74
CA LEU A 206 -13.81 -29.63 -10.45
C LEU A 206 -12.64 -30.44 -9.90
N GLY A 207 -11.76 -29.86 -9.08
CA GLY A 207 -10.64 -30.57 -8.46
C GLY A 207 -9.40 -30.64 -9.35
N LEU A 208 -9.02 -29.51 -9.94
CA LEU A 208 -7.86 -29.25 -10.80
C LEU A 208 -6.55 -29.01 -10.04
N ALA A 209 -6.46 -29.33 -8.74
CA ALA A 209 -5.31 -29.00 -7.89
C ALA A 209 -3.99 -29.56 -8.44
N ASP A 210 -4.01 -30.85 -8.85
CA ASP A 210 -2.82 -31.53 -9.38
C ASP A 210 -2.41 -30.95 -10.75
N GLN A 211 -3.39 -30.62 -11.60
CA GLN A 211 -3.18 -30.05 -12.92
C GLN A 211 -2.62 -28.64 -12.83
N LEU A 212 -3.11 -27.86 -11.85
CA LEU A 212 -2.58 -26.55 -11.54
C LEU A 212 -1.13 -26.64 -11.08
N LYS A 213 -0.82 -27.60 -10.21
CA LYS A 213 0.54 -27.82 -9.70
C LYS A 213 1.51 -28.19 -10.84
N MET A 214 1.10 -29.09 -11.74
CA MET A 214 1.88 -29.46 -12.92
C MET A 214 2.08 -28.26 -13.87
N ALA A 215 1.00 -27.55 -14.19
CA ALA A 215 1.03 -26.40 -15.09
C ALA A 215 1.93 -25.26 -14.58
N LEU A 216 1.95 -25.03 -13.26
CA LEU A 216 2.85 -24.05 -12.63
C LEU A 216 4.31 -24.50 -12.62
N ALA A 217 4.58 -25.80 -12.44
CA ALA A 217 5.93 -26.36 -12.48
C ALA A 217 6.57 -26.14 -13.86
N ASP A 218 5.85 -26.48 -14.93
CA ASP A 218 6.27 -26.27 -16.32
C ASP A 218 6.61 -24.79 -16.61
N TYR A 219 5.84 -23.86 -16.04
CA TYR A 219 6.06 -22.42 -16.19
C TYR A 219 7.29 -21.92 -15.42
N THR A 220 7.53 -22.43 -14.21
CA THR A 220 8.71 -22.08 -13.42
C THR A 220 10.00 -22.63 -14.02
N GLU A 221 9.97 -23.83 -14.61
CA GLU A 221 11.10 -24.41 -15.33
C GLU A 221 11.40 -23.67 -16.65
N ALA A 222 10.37 -23.15 -17.32
CA ALA A 222 10.50 -22.33 -18.54
C ALA A 222 10.94 -20.86 -18.29
N GLY A 223 11.40 -20.51 -17.07
CA GLY A 223 11.91 -19.18 -16.74
C GLY A 223 10.84 -18.17 -16.28
N GLY A 224 9.62 -18.63 -15.97
CA GLY A 224 8.54 -17.81 -15.44
C GLY A 224 8.74 -17.45 -13.96
N ARG A 225 8.67 -16.16 -13.62
CA ARG A 225 8.73 -15.67 -12.23
C ARG A 225 7.38 -15.86 -11.53
N GLY A 226 7.04 -17.08 -11.14
CA GLY A 226 5.86 -17.37 -10.30
C GLY A 226 6.24 -18.33 -9.17
N LYS A 227 6.28 -17.88 -7.91
CA LYS A 227 6.36 -18.82 -6.78
C LYS A 227 5.06 -19.64 -6.70
N ALA A 228 5.23 -20.91 -6.32
CA ALA A 228 4.20 -21.93 -6.20
C ALA A 228 2.95 -21.44 -5.46
N THR A 229 1.81 -22.01 -5.85
CA THR A 229 0.49 -21.89 -5.22
C THR A 229 0.62 -21.94 -3.70
N ILE A 230 0.16 -20.88 -3.04
CA ILE A 230 -0.05 -20.89 -1.58
C ILE A 230 -1.49 -21.37 -1.39
N ASN A 231 -1.68 -22.44 -0.61
CA ASN A 231 -3.01 -22.90 -0.25
C ASN A 231 -3.67 -21.83 0.62
N GLN A 232 -4.97 -21.59 0.45
CA GLN A 232 -5.70 -20.66 1.31
C GLN A 232 -5.62 -21.08 2.79
N GLU A 233 -5.55 -22.38 3.07
CA GLU A 233 -5.30 -22.91 4.42
C GLU A 233 -3.96 -22.43 4.97
N ASP A 234 -2.87 -22.47 4.18
CA ASP A 234 -1.57 -21.94 4.60
C ASP A 234 -1.66 -20.42 4.89
N ALA A 235 -2.49 -19.69 4.15
CA ALA A 235 -2.72 -18.27 4.39
C ALA A 235 -3.52 -18.02 5.67
N VAL A 236 -4.46 -18.91 6.03
CA VAL A 236 -5.19 -18.89 7.31
C VAL A 236 -4.24 -19.18 8.47
N ASP A 237 -3.38 -20.18 8.34
CA ASP A 237 -2.38 -20.53 9.37
C ASP A 237 -1.45 -19.35 9.67
N VAL A 238 -0.90 -18.74 8.62
CA VAL A 238 -0.06 -17.53 8.75
C VAL A 238 -0.87 -16.37 9.31
N MET A 239 -2.12 -16.19 8.91
CA MET A 239 -2.99 -15.14 9.44
C MET A 239 -3.22 -15.32 10.94
N LEU A 240 -3.52 -16.53 11.40
CA LEU A 240 -3.73 -16.85 12.81
C LEU A 240 -2.45 -16.69 13.62
N GLU A 241 -1.31 -17.16 13.13
CA GLU A 241 0.00 -16.94 13.77
C GLU A 241 0.26 -15.44 13.97
N LYS A 242 0.09 -14.63 12.91
CA LYS A 242 0.30 -13.18 12.99
C LYS A 242 -0.74 -12.49 13.87
N PHE A 243 -1.96 -13.00 13.89
CA PHE A 243 -3.01 -12.50 14.77
C PHE A 243 -2.64 -12.72 16.24
N GLU A 244 -2.17 -13.91 16.62
CA GLU A 244 -1.68 -14.20 17.97
C GLU A 244 -0.49 -13.32 18.38
N VAL A 245 0.45 -13.08 17.46
CA VAL A 245 1.58 -12.17 17.72
C VAL A 245 1.07 -10.76 18.01
N VAL A 246 0.15 -10.22 17.20
CA VAL A 246 -0.42 -8.88 17.44
C VAL A 246 -1.22 -8.85 18.74
N LEU A 247 -2.00 -9.88 19.06
CA LEU A 247 -2.71 -10.00 20.33
C LEU A 247 -1.76 -9.98 21.54
N SER A 248 -0.63 -10.67 21.44
CA SER A 248 0.38 -10.67 22.51
C SER A 248 0.94 -9.27 22.79
N MET A 249 0.96 -8.38 21.78
CA MET A 249 1.36 -6.99 21.94
C MET A 249 0.30 -6.12 22.63
N PHE A 250 -0.93 -6.61 22.77
CA PHE A 250 -1.99 -5.97 23.56
C PHE A 250 -2.16 -6.61 24.94
N HIS A 251 -1.24 -7.47 25.37
CA HIS A 251 -1.34 -8.12 26.67
C HIS A 251 -1.39 -7.08 27.81
N GLY A 252 -2.49 -7.09 28.57
CA GLY A 252 -2.75 -6.12 29.64
C GLY A 252 -3.47 -4.85 29.18
N PHE A 253 -3.84 -4.74 27.90
CA PHE A 253 -4.65 -3.68 27.34
C PHE A 253 -5.99 -4.22 26.80
N ASP A 254 -7.11 -3.65 27.25
CA ASP A 254 -8.45 -4.06 26.82
C ASP A 254 -8.82 -3.45 25.46
N TYR A 255 -8.28 -4.04 24.38
CA TYR A 255 -8.61 -3.64 23.01
C TYR A 255 -10.05 -4.02 22.61
N VAL A 256 -10.67 -5.00 23.29
CA VAL A 256 -12.02 -5.48 22.99
C VAL A 256 -13.06 -4.40 23.27
N SER A 257 -12.85 -3.60 24.33
CA SER A 257 -13.68 -2.43 24.61
C SER A 257 -13.72 -1.42 23.46
N LEU A 258 -12.64 -1.30 22.68
CA LEU A 258 -12.53 -0.37 21.56
C LEU A 258 -13.36 -0.80 20.35
N LEU A 259 -13.51 -2.11 20.14
CA LEU A 259 -14.33 -2.66 19.05
C LEU A 259 -15.80 -2.21 19.15
N LYS A 260 -16.27 -1.97 20.37
CA LYS A 260 -17.67 -1.58 20.68
C LYS A 260 -17.83 -0.09 21.02
N ALA A 261 -16.76 0.69 20.94
CA ALA A 261 -16.76 2.08 21.37
C ALA A 261 -17.39 3.03 20.35
N ASP A 262 -18.10 4.05 20.84
CA ASP A 262 -18.58 5.18 20.03
C ASP A 262 -17.40 5.92 19.35
N PRO A 263 -17.58 6.55 18.16
CA PRO A 263 -16.51 7.17 17.39
C PRO A 263 -15.62 8.14 18.21
N SER A 264 -16.20 8.96 19.08
CA SER A 264 -15.43 9.90 19.93
C SER A 264 -14.59 9.20 21.00
N LYS A 265 -15.09 8.09 21.57
CA LYS A 265 -14.34 7.28 22.55
C LYS A 265 -13.28 6.42 21.87
N ARG A 266 -13.53 6.04 20.62
CA ARG A 266 -12.61 5.25 19.80
C ARG A 266 -11.30 5.99 19.53
N ILE A 267 -11.34 7.29 19.24
CA ILE A 267 -10.12 8.11 19.02
C ILE A 267 -9.24 8.12 20.28
N ALA A 268 -9.82 8.39 21.46
CA ALA A 268 -9.09 8.36 22.73
C ALA A 268 -8.56 6.96 23.05
N GLY A 269 -9.34 5.93 22.73
CA GLY A 269 -8.92 4.53 22.87
C GLY A 269 -7.75 4.13 21.96
N ILE A 270 -7.74 4.63 20.71
CA ILE A 270 -6.62 4.44 19.78
C ILE A 270 -5.37 5.14 20.32
N ALA A 271 -5.48 6.32 20.91
CA ALA A 271 -4.36 7.01 21.55
C ALA A 271 -3.75 6.18 22.70
N ALA A 272 -4.62 5.62 23.56
CA ALA A 272 -4.21 4.72 24.63
C ALA A 272 -3.58 3.42 24.13
N ALA A 273 -4.10 2.85 23.03
CA ALA A 273 -3.52 1.68 22.37
C ALA A 273 -2.12 1.99 21.82
N ILE A 274 -1.93 3.12 21.14
CA ILE A 274 -0.62 3.56 20.63
C ILE A 274 0.36 3.74 21.79
N GLU A 275 -0.05 4.41 22.86
CA GLU A 275 0.75 4.57 24.07
C GLU A 275 1.19 3.22 24.64
N HIS A 276 0.29 2.24 24.74
CA HIS A 276 0.61 0.89 25.20
C HIS A 276 1.65 0.20 24.29
N ILE A 277 1.46 0.26 22.97
CA ILE A 277 2.41 -0.32 22.01
C ILE A 277 3.79 0.34 22.10
N LEU A 278 3.85 1.66 22.30
CA LEU A 278 5.12 2.40 22.43
C LEU A 278 5.88 2.08 23.73
N GLN A 279 5.22 1.55 24.75
CA GLN A 279 5.88 1.09 25.99
C GLN A 279 6.62 -0.25 25.83
N LEU A 280 6.26 -1.04 24.81
CA LEU A 280 6.88 -2.33 24.55
C LEU A 280 8.29 -2.18 23.97
N ASP A 281 9.14 -3.18 24.22
CA ASP A 281 10.47 -3.23 23.61
C ASP A 281 10.37 -3.50 22.10
N ASP A 282 11.02 -2.64 21.31
CA ASP A 282 10.87 -2.52 19.85
C ASP A 282 9.40 -2.50 19.39
N GLY A 283 8.48 -2.04 20.26
CA GLY A 283 7.04 -2.16 20.09
C GLY A 283 6.54 -1.56 18.79
N LYS A 284 7.04 -0.37 18.45
CA LYS A 284 6.70 0.33 17.21
C LYS A 284 7.03 -0.48 15.97
N LYS A 285 8.30 -0.88 15.81
CA LYS A 285 8.77 -1.57 14.60
C LYS A 285 8.11 -2.93 14.46
N ARG A 286 8.02 -3.68 15.57
CA ARG A 286 7.29 -4.97 15.61
C ARG A 286 5.84 -4.78 15.20
N TYR A 287 5.13 -3.83 15.79
CA TYR A 287 3.71 -3.63 15.52
C TYR A 287 3.45 -3.28 14.06
N LEU A 288 4.21 -2.33 13.50
CA LEU A 288 4.09 -1.97 12.09
C LEU A 288 4.34 -3.17 11.16
N THR A 289 5.32 -4.01 11.49
CA THR A 289 5.70 -5.19 10.69
C THR A 289 4.65 -6.30 10.78
N GLU A 290 4.28 -6.70 11.99
CA GLU A 290 3.36 -7.82 12.23
C GLU A 290 1.94 -7.51 11.75
N VAL A 291 1.43 -6.30 11.99
CA VAL A 291 0.10 -5.91 11.49
C VAL A 291 0.09 -5.81 9.96
N THR A 292 1.20 -5.42 9.32
CA THR A 292 1.31 -5.45 7.85
C THR A 292 1.29 -6.89 7.33
N ALA A 293 1.98 -7.82 8.00
CA ALA A 293 1.98 -9.23 7.63
C ALA A 293 0.60 -9.87 7.84
N LEU A 294 -0.02 -9.65 9.00
CA LEU A 294 -1.38 -10.09 9.34
C LEU A 294 -2.38 -9.67 8.27
N SER A 295 -2.34 -8.39 7.88
CA SER A 295 -3.33 -7.89 6.93
C SER A 295 -3.14 -8.41 5.51
N LYS A 296 -1.89 -8.70 5.11
CA LYS A 296 -1.65 -9.42 3.86
C LYS A 296 -2.22 -10.83 3.92
N ALA A 297 -1.98 -11.56 5.01
CA ALA A 297 -2.51 -12.91 5.19
C ALA A 297 -4.04 -12.92 5.24
N PHE A 298 -4.65 -11.96 5.96
CA PHE A 298 -6.10 -11.77 6.03
C PHE A 298 -6.74 -11.54 4.65
N ALA A 299 -6.18 -10.64 3.84
CA ALA A 299 -6.67 -10.35 2.49
C ALA A 299 -6.66 -11.58 1.56
N LEU A 300 -5.79 -12.54 1.85
CA LEU A 300 -5.64 -13.79 1.12
C LEU A 300 -6.56 -14.89 1.67
N ALA A 301 -6.74 -14.92 2.99
CA ALA A 301 -7.59 -15.88 3.66
C ALA A 301 -9.08 -15.63 3.42
N VAL A 302 -9.53 -14.39 3.21
CA VAL A 302 -10.95 -14.09 2.93
C VAL A 302 -11.45 -14.84 1.66
N PRO A 303 -12.63 -15.48 1.69
CA PRO A 303 -13.68 -15.40 2.72
C PRO A 303 -13.72 -16.60 3.70
N HIS A 304 -12.58 -17.17 4.07
CA HIS A 304 -12.51 -18.27 5.05
C HIS A 304 -13.17 -17.90 6.38
N GLU A 305 -13.86 -18.86 7.02
CA GLU A 305 -14.64 -18.62 8.25
C GLU A 305 -13.77 -18.02 9.38
N GLU A 306 -12.58 -18.57 9.59
CA GLU A 306 -11.61 -18.06 10.58
C GLU A 306 -11.16 -16.62 10.27
N ALA A 307 -11.05 -16.25 9.00
CA ALA A 307 -10.73 -14.88 8.63
C ALA A 307 -11.90 -13.94 8.94
N LEU A 308 -13.14 -14.38 8.68
CA LEU A 308 -14.32 -13.57 8.99
C LEU A 308 -14.49 -13.34 10.50
N LYS A 309 -14.08 -14.29 11.35
CA LYS A 309 -14.15 -14.18 12.83
C LYS A 309 -13.28 -13.07 13.41
N ILE A 310 -12.10 -12.83 12.85
CA ILE A 310 -11.13 -11.84 13.37
C ILE A 310 -11.17 -10.48 12.66
N ARG A 311 -12.14 -10.28 11.76
CA ARG A 311 -12.20 -9.11 10.87
C ARG A 311 -12.17 -7.79 11.61
N ASP A 312 -12.97 -7.66 12.66
CA ASP A 312 -13.17 -6.39 13.35
C ASP A 312 -11.89 -6.01 14.13
N GLU A 313 -11.18 -7.01 14.67
CA GLU A 313 -9.89 -6.89 15.31
C GLU A 313 -8.80 -6.46 14.33
N VAL A 314 -8.71 -7.08 13.14
CA VAL A 314 -7.76 -6.65 12.10
C VAL A 314 -8.00 -5.19 11.72
N GLY A 315 -9.25 -4.73 11.73
CA GLY A 315 -9.61 -3.32 11.49
C GLY A 315 -9.08 -2.38 12.55
N LEU A 316 -9.33 -2.69 13.82
CA LEU A 316 -8.79 -1.92 14.93
C LEU A 316 -7.25 -1.87 14.89
N PHE A 317 -6.61 -3.00 14.61
CA PHE A 317 -5.14 -3.05 14.55
C PHE A 317 -4.57 -2.19 13.44
N GLN A 318 -5.24 -2.13 12.29
CA GLN A 318 -4.91 -1.23 11.20
C GLN A 318 -5.11 0.25 11.55
N GLU A 319 -6.14 0.61 12.31
CA GLU A 319 -6.34 1.98 12.79
C GLU A 319 -5.22 2.43 13.74
N VAL A 320 -4.85 1.59 14.71
CA VAL A 320 -3.71 1.85 15.62
C VAL A 320 -2.42 1.97 14.83
N ARG A 321 -2.20 1.07 13.84
CA ARG A 321 -1.03 1.10 12.96
C ARG A 321 -0.98 2.39 12.14
N ALA A 322 -2.12 2.83 11.61
CA ALA A 322 -2.24 4.07 10.85
C ALA A 322 -1.88 5.30 11.68
N GLY A 323 -2.36 5.37 12.92
CA GLY A 323 -2.00 6.43 13.85
C GLY A 323 -0.50 6.41 14.19
N LEU A 324 0.04 5.23 14.48
CA LEU A 324 1.46 5.04 14.79
C LEU A 324 2.38 5.39 13.61
N ALA A 325 2.04 4.97 12.39
CA ALA A 325 2.84 5.28 11.20
C ALA A 325 2.87 6.80 10.91
N LYS A 326 1.72 7.47 11.01
CA LYS A 326 1.62 8.93 10.83
C LYS A 326 2.38 9.72 11.90
N ALA A 327 2.66 9.13 13.06
CA ALA A 327 3.45 9.74 14.11
C ALA A 327 4.94 9.86 13.78
N THR A 328 5.43 9.21 12.72
CA THR A 328 6.83 8.78 12.70
C THR A 328 7.55 9.03 11.38
N VAL A 329 7.00 9.83 10.46
CA VAL A 329 7.54 9.99 9.11
C VAL A 329 8.92 10.68 9.10
N GLU A 330 9.95 9.88 9.34
CA GLU A 330 11.31 10.05 8.85
C GLU A 330 11.30 9.95 7.32
N GLY A 331 12.12 10.80 6.68
CA GLY A 331 12.81 10.55 5.41
C GLY A 331 12.06 10.07 4.16
N GLU A 332 12.39 10.70 3.03
CA GLU A 332 12.02 10.28 1.68
C GLU A 332 12.30 8.79 1.41
N GLY A 333 11.23 8.03 1.28
CA GLY A 333 11.20 6.74 0.62
C GLY A 333 9.78 6.58 0.12
N LYS A 334 9.59 6.07 -1.10
CA LYS A 334 8.26 5.68 -1.59
C LYS A 334 7.57 4.91 -0.48
N THR A 335 6.58 5.54 0.10
CA THR A 335 5.85 5.04 1.23
C THR A 335 5.26 3.68 0.84
N PRO A 336 5.17 2.72 1.78
CA PRO A 336 4.29 1.57 1.65
C PRO A 336 2.80 1.93 1.43
N GLU A 337 2.47 3.22 1.24
CA GLU A 337 1.14 3.83 1.11
C GLU A 337 0.29 3.24 -0.02
N GLU A 338 0.90 2.76 -1.11
CA GLU A 338 0.13 2.07 -2.15
C GLU A 338 -0.43 0.76 -1.60
N MET A 339 0.40 -0.06 -0.95
CA MET A 339 -0.05 -1.32 -0.31
C MET A 339 -0.91 -1.08 0.95
N ASP A 340 -0.84 0.12 1.52
CA ASP A 340 -1.58 0.54 2.72
C ASP A 340 -3.03 0.90 2.42
N THR A 341 -3.31 1.42 1.21
CA THR A 341 -4.63 1.94 0.85
C THR A 341 -5.62 0.84 0.51
N ALA A 342 -5.27 -0.14 -0.34
CA ALA A 342 -4.84 -1.40 0.25
C ALA A 342 -5.81 -2.15 1.13
N ILE A 343 -5.10 -2.80 2.02
CA ILE A 343 -5.48 -3.34 3.29
C ILE A 343 -6.44 -2.43 4.05
N ARG A 344 -6.25 -1.09 4.06
CA ARG A 344 -7.20 -0.19 4.72
C ARG A 344 -8.58 -0.23 4.08
N GLN A 345 -8.70 -0.17 2.76
CA GLN A 345 -9.98 -0.33 2.06
C GLN A 345 -10.53 -1.76 2.20
N LEU A 346 -9.65 -2.76 2.32
CA LEU A 346 -10.02 -4.15 2.58
C LEU A 346 -10.76 -4.34 3.91
N VAL A 347 -10.45 -3.49 4.89
CA VAL A 347 -11.03 -3.58 6.23
C VAL A 347 -11.99 -2.41 6.54
N SER A 348 -11.93 -1.29 5.80
CA SER A 348 -12.71 -0.08 6.08
C SER A 348 -14.19 -0.16 5.73
N ARG A 349 -14.67 -1.26 5.14
CA ARG A 349 -16.12 -1.51 5.04
C ARG A 349 -16.73 -2.08 6.32
N ALA A 350 -15.91 -2.49 7.29
CA ALA A 350 -16.38 -3.04 8.57
C ALA A 350 -16.42 -2.02 9.72
N VAL A 351 -15.72 -0.87 9.61
CA VAL A 351 -15.71 0.14 10.67
C VAL A 351 -15.95 1.53 10.10
N SER A 352 -16.94 2.19 10.68
CA SER A 352 -17.40 3.52 10.33
C SER A 352 -16.28 4.56 10.35
N SER A 353 -16.35 5.45 9.37
CA SER A 353 -15.57 6.69 9.14
C SER A 353 -14.25 6.54 8.39
N ASP A 354 -14.31 6.85 7.09
CA ASP A 354 -13.20 7.25 6.18
C ASP A 354 -12.38 8.47 6.69
N GLN A 355 -12.44 8.80 7.97
CA GLN A 355 -11.66 9.89 8.51
C GLN A 355 -10.20 9.45 8.58
N VAL A 356 -9.43 9.94 7.63
CA VAL A 356 -7.96 9.96 7.68
C VAL A 356 -7.56 10.42 9.08
N ILE A 357 -7.20 9.47 9.95
CA ILE A 357 -6.90 9.73 11.36
C ILE A 357 -5.72 10.71 11.43
N ASP A 358 -5.96 11.92 11.91
CA ASP A 358 -4.93 12.92 12.15
C ASP A 358 -4.28 12.63 13.50
N ILE A 359 -2.95 12.59 13.56
CA ILE A 359 -2.23 12.36 14.80
C ILE A 359 -2.50 13.46 15.85
N PHE A 360 -2.67 14.71 15.43
CA PHE A 360 -2.99 15.78 16.38
C PHE A 360 -4.35 15.50 17.02
N ALA A 361 -5.33 15.09 16.22
CA ALA A 361 -6.64 14.69 16.73
C ALA A 361 -6.57 13.47 17.66
N VAL A 362 -5.73 12.48 17.35
CA VAL A 362 -5.49 11.31 18.23
C VAL A 362 -4.84 11.72 19.55
N ALA A 363 -3.87 12.62 19.50
CA ALA A 363 -3.25 13.17 20.70
C ALA A 363 -4.16 14.14 21.47
N GLY A 364 -5.34 14.48 20.95
CA GLY A 364 -6.25 15.46 21.55
C GLY A 364 -5.87 16.93 21.32
N LEU A 365 -4.96 17.19 20.37
CA LEU A 365 -4.48 18.50 19.98
C LEU A 365 -5.31 19.07 18.81
N LYS A 366 -5.63 20.37 18.86
CA LYS A 366 -6.20 21.09 17.72
C LYS A 366 -5.10 21.38 16.70
N LYS A 367 -5.41 21.29 15.39
CA LYS A 367 -4.48 21.74 14.35
C LYS A 367 -4.11 23.21 14.58
N PRO A 368 -2.83 23.55 14.79
CA PRO A 368 -2.43 24.94 14.97
C PRO A 368 -2.30 25.64 13.60
N ASP A 369 -3.03 26.74 13.41
CA ASP A 369 -2.84 27.67 12.28
C ASP A 369 -1.68 28.67 12.53
N ILE A 370 -1.11 28.72 13.74
CA ILE A 370 -0.18 29.76 14.17
C ILE A 370 1.00 29.15 14.93
N SER A 371 2.18 29.21 14.33
CA SER A 371 3.50 28.77 14.83
C SER A 371 3.49 27.42 15.55
N ILE A 372 3.86 26.38 14.80
CA ILE A 372 3.96 24.95 15.18
C ILE A 372 4.83 24.68 16.43
N LEU A 373 5.58 25.69 16.92
CA LEU A 373 6.44 25.61 18.11
C LEU A 373 6.10 26.67 19.18
N SER A 374 4.94 27.32 19.15
CA SER A 374 4.57 28.33 20.16
C SER A 374 4.67 27.81 21.60
N ASP A 375 5.00 28.68 22.55
CA ASP A 375 5.11 28.32 23.97
C ASP A 375 3.82 27.66 24.50
N ASP A 376 2.66 28.16 24.06
CA ASP A 376 1.33 27.60 24.41
C ASP A 376 1.20 26.15 23.91
N PHE A 377 1.58 25.89 22.65
CA PHE A 377 1.53 24.55 22.07
C PHE A 377 2.50 23.58 22.78
N LEU A 378 3.73 24.01 23.06
CA LEU A 378 4.70 23.19 23.81
C LEU A 378 4.19 22.87 25.21
N GLN A 379 3.45 23.79 25.85
CA GLN A 379 2.82 23.56 27.15
C GLN A 379 1.64 22.57 27.04
N GLU A 380 0.82 22.62 25.99
CA GLU A 380 -0.23 21.62 25.75
C GLU A 380 0.37 20.22 25.57
N VAL A 381 1.42 20.08 24.77
CA VAL A 381 2.10 18.79 24.55
C VAL A 381 2.72 18.27 25.84
N ARG A 382 3.27 19.15 26.67
CA ARG A 382 3.80 18.82 28.00
C ARG A 382 2.73 18.30 28.96
N GLN A 383 1.45 18.62 28.75
CA GLN A 383 0.35 18.18 29.61
C GLN A 383 -0.35 16.92 29.10
N LEU A 384 0.06 16.37 27.95
CA LEU A 384 -0.58 15.18 27.40
C LEU A 384 -0.46 13.97 28.36
N PRO A 385 -1.55 13.20 28.52
CA PRO A 385 -1.56 12.02 29.36
C PRO A 385 -0.69 10.89 28.77
N HIS A 386 -0.65 10.77 27.45
CA HIS A 386 0.10 9.75 26.72
C HIS A 386 1.52 10.26 26.41
N ARG A 387 2.46 9.96 27.30
CA ARG A 387 3.82 10.52 27.27
C ARG A 387 4.65 10.01 26.09
N ASN A 388 4.56 8.72 25.78
CA ASN A 388 5.33 8.14 24.68
C ASN A 388 4.75 8.61 23.33
N LEU A 389 3.43 8.78 23.24
CA LEU A 389 2.79 9.44 22.10
C LEU A 389 3.25 10.90 21.95
N ALA A 390 3.34 11.65 23.05
CA ALA A 390 3.80 13.04 23.04
C ALA A 390 5.25 13.17 22.50
N VAL A 391 6.14 12.25 22.87
CA VAL A 391 7.51 12.20 22.32
C VAL A 391 7.50 12.03 20.81
N GLU A 392 6.72 11.09 20.26
CA GLU A 392 6.66 10.89 18.81
C GLU A 392 6.02 12.09 18.07
N VAL A 393 5.02 12.74 18.68
CA VAL A 393 4.44 14.00 18.14
C VAL A 393 5.48 15.11 18.07
N LEU A 394 6.20 15.38 19.18
CA LEU A 394 7.25 16.42 19.21
C LEU A 394 8.38 16.11 18.23
N ARG A 395 8.83 14.85 18.21
CA ARG A 395 9.88 14.39 17.28
C ARG A 395 9.48 14.68 15.84
N LYS A 396 8.25 14.33 15.44
CA LYS A 396 7.76 14.58 14.09
C LYS A 396 7.74 16.07 13.77
N LEU A 397 7.19 16.89 14.67
CA LEU A 397 7.10 18.33 14.49
C LEU A 397 8.47 18.98 14.32
N LEU A 398 9.42 18.63 15.20
CA LEU A 398 10.79 19.13 15.14
C LEU A 398 11.48 18.69 13.86
N ASN A 399 11.32 17.43 13.46
CA ASN A 399 11.90 16.91 12.22
C ASN A 399 11.32 17.61 10.98
N ASP A 400 10.02 17.86 10.94
CA ASP A 400 9.36 18.58 9.84
C ASP A 400 9.85 20.04 9.75
N GLU A 401 10.00 20.71 10.90
CA GLU A 401 10.58 22.06 10.97
C GLU A 401 12.06 22.07 10.57
N ILE A 402 12.86 21.10 11.01
CA ILE A 402 14.28 20.94 10.62
C ILE A 402 14.38 20.73 9.12
N LYS A 403 13.54 19.87 8.53
CA LYS A 403 13.48 19.66 7.08
C LYS A 403 13.10 20.94 6.32
N ALA A 404 12.08 21.66 6.79
CA ALA A 404 11.69 22.94 6.21
C ALA A 404 12.86 23.94 6.23
N LYS A 405 13.60 24.01 7.34
CA LYS A 405 14.80 24.85 7.47
C LYS A 405 16.00 24.36 6.67
N SER A 406 16.17 23.05 6.48
CA SER A 406 17.32 22.48 5.77
C SER A 406 17.45 22.96 4.33
N ARG A 407 16.34 23.40 3.72
CA ARG A 407 16.32 24.01 2.38
C ARG A 407 17.07 25.34 2.34
N LYS A 408 16.95 26.12 3.41
CA LYS A 408 17.52 27.47 3.53
C LYS A 408 18.84 27.49 4.28
N ASN A 409 18.99 26.68 5.33
CA ASN A 409 20.16 26.69 6.22
C ASN A 409 20.55 25.26 6.61
N VAL A 410 21.50 24.70 5.87
CA VAL A 410 21.97 23.32 6.00
C VAL A 410 22.72 23.13 7.32
N VAL A 411 23.48 24.15 7.73
CA VAL A 411 24.35 24.10 8.90
C VAL A 411 23.53 24.00 10.17
N LEU A 412 22.61 24.93 10.34
CA LEU A 412 21.74 24.99 11.51
C LEU A 412 20.79 23.78 11.54
N ALA A 413 20.26 23.37 10.39
CA ALA A 413 19.43 22.17 10.29
C ALA A 413 20.20 20.89 10.68
N ARG A 414 21.48 20.76 10.29
CA ARG A 414 22.33 19.62 10.69
C ARG A 414 22.55 19.60 12.20
N SER A 415 22.88 20.75 12.81
CA SER A 415 23.04 20.85 14.27
C SER A 415 21.77 20.41 15.02
N PHE A 416 20.61 20.93 14.62
CA PHE A 416 19.34 20.55 15.25
C PHE A 416 18.96 19.08 14.98
N ALA A 417 19.31 18.53 13.81
CA ALA A 417 19.10 17.12 13.52
C ALA A 417 19.95 16.22 14.43
N ASP A 418 21.22 16.56 14.65
CA ASP A 418 22.12 15.82 15.53
C ASP A 418 21.61 15.85 16.99
N MET A 419 21.15 17.02 17.47
CA MET A 419 20.57 17.17 18.80
C MET A 419 19.27 16.37 18.97
N LEU A 420 18.40 16.39 17.95
CA LEU A 420 17.17 15.59 17.93
C LEU A 420 17.50 14.10 17.98
N GLU A 421 18.46 13.65 17.17
CA GLU A 421 18.87 12.23 17.13
C GLU A 421 19.47 11.79 18.47
N GLU A 422 20.27 12.63 19.12
CA GLU A 422 20.84 12.33 20.44
C GLU A 422 19.74 12.16 21.52
N ALA A 423 18.78 13.10 21.59
CA ALA A 423 17.65 13.02 22.52
C ALA A 423 16.82 11.74 22.29
N ILE A 424 16.54 11.41 21.02
CA ILE A 424 15.79 10.19 20.67
C ILE A 424 16.59 8.92 20.96
N ARG A 425 17.91 8.93 20.78
CA ARG A 425 18.77 7.78 21.09
C ARG A 425 18.81 7.48 22.59
N LYS A 426 18.83 8.51 23.43
CA LYS A 426 18.71 8.37 24.90
C LYS A 426 17.37 7.74 25.29
N TYR A 427 16.28 8.15 24.64
CA TYR A 427 14.95 7.56 24.81
C TYR A 427 14.89 6.08 24.39
N GLN A 428 15.34 5.76 23.17
CA GLN A 428 15.29 4.39 22.62
C GLN A 428 16.10 3.40 23.47
N ASN A 429 17.24 3.84 24.02
CA ASN A 429 18.06 3.02 24.90
C ASN A 429 17.50 2.93 26.34
N ARG A 430 16.30 3.49 26.61
CA ARG A 430 15.69 3.62 27.93
C ARG A 430 16.62 4.25 28.98
N ALA A 431 17.55 5.10 28.54
CA ALA A 431 18.49 5.78 29.43
C ALA A 431 17.82 6.89 30.25
N ILE A 432 16.69 7.39 29.77
CA ILE A 432 15.89 8.46 30.37
C ILE A 432 14.39 8.18 30.22
N GLU A 433 13.57 8.74 31.13
CA GLU A 433 12.12 8.61 31.08
C GLU A 433 11.51 9.49 29.98
N ALA A 434 10.34 9.11 29.44
CA ALA A 434 9.64 9.87 28.40
C ALA A 434 9.42 11.36 28.79
N ALA A 435 9.19 11.64 30.07
CA ALA A 435 9.06 13.01 30.57
C ALA A 435 10.35 13.84 30.39
N GLN A 436 11.53 13.25 30.61
CA GLN A 436 12.81 13.92 30.44
C GLN A 436 13.09 14.20 28.97
N VAL A 437 12.76 13.25 28.09
CA VAL A 437 12.88 13.42 26.63
C VAL A 437 11.99 14.56 26.14
N ILE A 438 10.76 14.64 26.65
CA ILE A 438 9.85 15.75 26.33
C ILE A 438 10.50 17.10 26.68
N GLU A 439 11.15 17.24 27.83
CA GLU A 439 11.86 18.48 28.19
C GLU A 439 13.05 18.77 27.26
N GLU A 440 13.84 17.75 26.88
CA GLU A 440 14.93 17.93 25.92
C GLU A 440 14.40 18.39 24.55
N LEU A 441 13.31 17.80 24.07
CA LEU A 441 12.66 18.17 22.80
C LEU A 441 12.02 19.57 22.87
N ILE A 442 11.43 19.95 24.00
CA ILE A 442 10.91 21.31 24.22
C ILE A 442 12.06 22.33 24.26
N THR A 443 13.19 21.98 24.86
CA THR A 443 14.38 22.84 24.88
C THR A 443 14.90 23.05 23.45
N LEU A 444 15.02 21.99 22.67
CA LEU A 444 15.37 22.05 21.25
C LEU A 444 14.38 22.95 20.47
N ALA A 445 13.08 22.81 20.71
CA ALA A 445 12.05 23.65 20.10
C ALA A 445 12.29 25.15 20.37
N LYS A 446 12.63 25.50 21.62
CA LYS A 446 12.91 26.87 22.03
C LYS A 446 14.19 27.41 21.40
N GLU A 447 15.26 26.63 21.37
CA GLU A 447 16.50 27.00 20.68
C GLU A 447 16.25 27.26 19.18
N MET A 448 15.39 26.47 18.54
CA MET A 448 14.98 26.70 17.14
C MET A 448 14.22 28.02 16.95
N GLN A 449 13.43 28.44 17.95
CA GLN A 449 12.73 29.73 17.95
C GLN A 449 13.68 30.90 18.21
N GLU A 450 14.61 30.75 19.15
CA GLU A 450 15.62 31.76 19.46
C GLU A 450 16.55 31.99 18.26
N ALA A 451 17.00 30.93 17.59
CA ALA A 451 17.78 31.05 16.36
C ALA A 451 17.04 31.85 15.27
N LYS A 452 15.71 31.74 15.21
CA LYS A 452 14.89 32.56 14.30
C LYS A 452 14.85 34.04 14.71
N ARG A 453 14.77 34.33 16.02
CA ARG A 453 14.82 35.71 16.53
C ARG A 453 16.19 36.36 16.33
N ARG A 454 17.28 35.60 16.52
CA ARG A 454 18.66 36.08 16.27
C ARG A 454 18.84 36.67 14.87
N GLY A 455 18.28 36.02 13.83
CA GLY A 455 18.34 36.56 12.46
C GLY A 455 17.68 37.94 12.33
N ILE A 456 16.54 38.14 13.00
CA ILE A 456 15.83 39.43 13.02
C ILE A 456 16.63 40.48 13.78
N ASP A 457 17.17 40.13 14.95
CA ASP A 457 17.94 41.05 15.81
C ASP A 457 19.26 41.48 15.17
N LEU A 458 19.89 40.60 14.39
CA LEU A 458 21.12 40.89 13.65
C LEU A 458 20.85 41.69 12.36
N GLY A 459 19.59 41.88 11.96
CA GLY A 459 19.19 42.60 10.75
C GLY A 459 19.55 41.88 9.45
N LEU A 460 19.81 40.57 9.51
CA LEU A 460 20.17 39.74 8.36
C LEU A 460 18.92 39.12 7.74
N ASN A 461 18.89 38.99 6.42
CA ASN A 461 17.87 38.18 5.76
C ASN A 461 18.16 36.66 5.90
N ASP A 462 17.19 35.80 5.55
CA ASP A 462 17.30 34.35 5.69
C ASP A 462 18.58 33.77 5.02
N ASP A 463 18.92 34.27 3.82
CA ASP A 463 20.08 33.81 3.04
C ASP A 463 21.39 34.22 3.75
N GLU A 464 21.46 35.48 4.20
CA GLU A 464 22.61 36.03 4.93
C GLU A 464 22.83 35.32 6.26
N MET A 465 21.74 35.03 6.98
CA MET A 465 21.80 34.28 8.23
C MET A 465 22.39 32.88 8.01
N ALA A 466 22.03 32.21 6.91
CA ALA A 466 22.58 30.89 6.60
C ALA A 466 24.08 30.91 6.32
N PHE A 467 24.59 31.94 5.65
CA PHE A 467 26.04 32.12 5.48
C PHE A 467 26.74 32.57 6.77
N TYR A 468 26.08 33.36 7.60
CA TYR A 468 26.58 33.73 8.93
C TYR A 468 26.76 32.49 9.82
N ASP A 469 25.74 31.63 9.92
CA ASP A 469 25.82 30.37 10.68
C ASP A 469 26.93 29.45 10.12
N ALA A 470 27.10 29.40 8.79
CA ALA A 470 28.19 28.64 8.16
C ALA A 470 29.60 29.16 8.50
N LEU A 471 29.74 30.45 8.78
CA LEU A 471 30.99 31.07 9.24
C LEU A 471 31.23 30.85 10.74
N GLU A 472 30.15 30.74 11.52
CA GLU A 472 30.14 30.60 12.98
C GLU A 472 30.53 29.20 13.47
N VAL A 473 30.39 28.13 12.65
CA VAL A 473 30.75 26.72 12.98
C VAL A 473 32.15 26.54 13.61
N ASN A 474 33.05 27.50 13.40
CA ASN A 474 34.33 27.53 14.06
C ASN A 474 34.31 28.61 15.16
N ASP A 475 33.96 28.26 16.40
CA ASP A 475 33.80 29.19 17.56
C ASP A 475 34.93 30.23 17.75
N SER A 476 36.15 29.93 17.29
CA SER A 476 37.28 30.86 17.36
C SER A 476 37.21 31.99 16.32
N ALA A 477 36.43 31.86 15.26
CA ALA A 477 36.31 32.87 14.20
C ALA A 477 35.50 34.07 14.71
N VAL A 478 34.43 33.83 15.48
CA VAL A 478 33.64 34.87 16.15
C VAL A 478 34.51 35.63 17.15
N GLN A 479 35.32 34.92 17.95
CA GLN A 479 36.21 35.53 18.94
C GLN A 479 37.33 36.40 18.32
N VAL A 480 37.75 36.09 17.09
CA VAL A 480 38.85 36.79 16.40
C VAL A 480 38.36 37.94 15.52
N LEU A 481 37.22 37.77 14.84
CA LEU A 481 36.73 38.72 13.83
C LEU A 481 35.57 39.61 14.33
N GLY A 482 34.83 39.15 15.34
CA GLY A 482 33.63 39.82 15.86
C GLY A 482 32.42 39.74 14.90
N ASP A 483 31.22 39.93 15.46
CA ASP A 483 29.95 39.76 14.73
C ASP A 483 29.79 40.71 13.55
N GLU A 484 30.21 41.96 13.66
CA GLU A 484 30.08 42.96 12.59
C GLU A 484 30.88 42.57 11.33
N THR A 485 32.06 41.97 11.51
CA THR A 485 32.88 41.49 10.39
C THR A 485 32.23 40.26 9.76
N LEU A 486 31.70 39.33 10.57
CA LEU A 486 31.01 38.13 10.07
C LEU A 486 29.73 38.47 9.30
N LYS A 487 28.94 39.45 9.77
CA LYS A 487 27.79 39.99 9.03
C LYS A 487 28.19 40.54 7.67
N THR A 488 29.27 41.31 7.63
CA THR A 488 29.78 41.89 6.38
C THR A 488 30.23 40.81 5.41
N ILE A 489 30.91 39.77 5.90
CA ILE A 489 31.29 38.61 5.10
C ILE A 489 30.06 37.87 4.57
N ALA A 490 29.05 37.62 5.41
CA ALA A 490 27.82 36.95 5.02
C ALA A 490 27.06 37.71 3.92
N HIS A 491 26.93 39.03 4.06
CA HIS A 491 26.32 39.89 3.02
C HIS A 491 27.09 39.83 1.69
N GLU A 492 28.43 39.96 1.73
CA GLU A 492 29.26 39.89 0.51
C GLU A 492 29.21 38.49 -0.12
N LEU A 493 29.13 37.42 0.68
CA LEU A 493 28.96 36.05 0.20
C LEU A 493 27.63 35.87 -0.53
N VAL A 494 26.50 36.29 0.06
CA VAL A 494 25.19 36.20 -0.57
C VAL A 494 25.16 36.96 -1.89
N GLU A 495 25.59 38.23 -1.90
CA GLU A 495 25.62 39.01 -3.13
C GLU A 495 26.45 38.33 -4.23
N THR A 496 27.61 37.81 -3.86
CA THR A 496 28.53 37.24 -4.85
C THR A 496 28.05 35.90 -5.37
N VAL A 497 27.50 35.05 -4.50
CA VAL A 497 26.90 33.77 -4.90
C VAL A 497 25.71 34.05 -5.82
N ARG A 498 24.80 34.98 -5.47
CA ARG A 498 23.63 35.35 -6.27
C ARG A 498 23.98 35.87 -7.66
N ARG A 499 25.04 36.69 -7.78
CA ARG A 499 25.56 37.15 -9.08
C ARG A 499 26.22 36.04 -9.91
N SER A 500 26.65 34.96 -9.27
CA SER A 500 27.36 33.84 -9.90
C SER A 500 26.45 32.66 -10.24
N VAL A 501 25.18 32.67 -9.80
CA VAL A 501 24.20 31.64 -10.12
C VAL A 501 23.87 31.70 -11.61
N THR A 502 24.33 30.69 -12.34
CA THR A 502 23.94 30.42 -13.72
C THR A 502 22.89 29.31 -13.73
N ILE A 503 22.03 29.28 -14.76
CA ILE A 503 20.88 28.36 -14.88
C ILE A 503 21.28 26.87 -14.79
N ASP A 504 22.56 26.52 -14.98
CA ASP A 504 23.10 25.14 -14.95
C ASP A 504 24.09 24.88 -13.78
N TRP A 505 23.86 25.43 -12.59
CA TRP A 505 24.76 25.28 -11.43
C TRP A 505 24.89 23.83 -10.92
N THR A 506 23.82 23.05 -10.99
CA THR A 506 23.73 21.68 -10.46
C THR A 506 24.50 20.62 -11.26
N VAL A 507 25.09 20.96 -12.41
CA VAL A 507 25.60 19.97 -13.37
C VAL A 507 27.10 20.14 -13.71
N ARG A 508 27.81 21.18 -13.23
CA ARG A 508 29.23 21.43 -13.63
C ARG A 508 30.19 21.67 -12.46
N GLU A 509 31.16 20.77 -12.28
CA GLU A 509 32.31 20.91 -11.35
C GLU A 509 33.04 22.27 -11.49
N ASN A 510 33.07 22.83 -12.71
CA ASN A 510 33.68 24.11 -13.01
C ASN A 510 33.02 25.29 -12.27
N ALA A 511 31.70 25.27 -12.10
CA ALA A 511 30.96 26.33 -11.42
C ALA A 511 31.30 26.30 -9.91
N ARG A 512 31.27 25.11 -9.30
CA ARG A 512 31.67 24.88 -7.90
C ARG A 512 33.11 25.33 -7.62
N ALA A 513 34.03 25.07 -8.54
CA ALA A 513 35.42 25.52 -8.45
C ALA A 513 35.54 27.06 -8.45
N GLN A 514 34.74 27.76 -9.27
CA GLN A 514 34.74 29.22 -9.32
C GLN A 514 34.24 29.85 -8.01
N ILE A 515 33.10 29.39 -7.47
CA ILE A 515 32.61 29.88 -6.17
C ILE A 515 33.61 29.55 -5.06
N ARG A 516 34.26 28.38 -5.07
CA ARG A 516 35.29 28.05 -4.09
C ARG A 516 36.45 29.06 -4.07
N VAL A 517 36.91 29.50 -5.24
CA VAL A 517 37.96 30.53 -5.36
C VAL A 517 37.49 31.88 -4.81
N ILE A 518 36.25 32.25 -5.12
CA ILE A 518 35.62 33.49 -4.65
C ILE A 518 35.48 33.49 -3.12
N VAL A 519 34.93 32.42 -2.55
CA VAL A 519 34.76 32.24 -1.09
C VAL A 519 36.13 32.35 -0.40
N LYS A 520 37.15 31.64 -0.90
CA LYS A 520 38.52 31.75 -0.33
C LYS A 520 39.10 33.16 -0.42
N ARG A 521 38.77 33.93 -1.45
CA ARG A 521 39.20 35.32 -1.61
C ARG A 521 38.52 36.24 -0.59
N ILE A 522 37.20 36.11 -0.41
CA ILE A 522 36.43 36.88 0.57
C ILE A 522 36.91 36.58 1.99
N LEU A 523 37.06 35.30 2.34
CA LEU A 523 37.60 34.91 3.65
C LEU A 523 38.99 35.49 3.94
N ARG A 524 39.88 35.54 2.94
CA ARG A 524 41.22 36.18 3.08
C ARG A 524 41.14 37.70 3.21
N LYS A 525 40.25 38.35 2.46
CA LYS A 525 40.06 39.81 2.47
C LYS A 525 39.71 40.31 3.87
N TYR A 526 38.89 39.56 4.61
CA TYR A 526 38.47 39.90 5.96
C TYR A 526 39.30 39.24 7.07
N GLY A 527 40.41 38.58 6.74
CA GLY A 527 41.33 38.03 7.75
C GLY A 527 40.84 36.77 8.47
N TYR A 528 39.98 35.95 7.85
CA TYR A 528 39.51 34.70 8.45
C TYR A 528 40.70 33.76 8.73
N PRO A 529 40.76 33.10 9.92
CA PRO A 529 41.88 32.26 10.32
C PRO A 529 42.27 31.19 9.27
N PRO A 530 43.53 31.16 8.80
CA PRO A 530 43.97 30.26 7.72
C PRO A 530 43.84 28.77 8.05
N ASP A 531 44.00 28.41 9.32
CA ASP A 531 43.91 27.05 9.87
C ASP A 531 42.48 26.48 9.78
N LYS A 532 41.46 27.34 9.78
CA LYS A 532 40.04 26.94 9.73
C LYS A 532 39.35 27.28 8.41
N GLN A 533 40.08 27.94 7.51
CA GLN A 533 39.56 28.43 6.24
C GLN A 533 39.05 27.30 5.34
N GLU A 534 39.69 26.13 5.35
CA GLU A 534 39.30 25.01 4.48
C GLU A 534 37.94 24.41 4.86
N LYS A 535 37.71 24.14 6.16
CA LYS A 535 36.43 23.63 6.67
C LYS A 535 35.29 24.64 6.52
N ALA A 536 35.57 25.92 6.79
CA ALA A 536 34.60 27.00 6.55
C ALA A 536 34.24 27.10 5.06
N THR A 537 35.22 27.03 4.16
CA THR A 537 34.97 27.06 2.71
C THR A 537 34.07 25.91 2.27
N GLN A 538 34.28 24.70 2.79
CA GLN A 538 33.44 23.55 2.44
C GLN A 538 32.00 23.72 2.93
N THR A 539 31.82 24.18 4.17
CA THR A 539 30.51 24.43 4.77
C THR A 539 29.74 25.51 4.00
N ILE A 540 30.42 26.60 3.63
CA ILE A 540 29.86 27.69 2.80
C ILE A 540 29.46 27.20 1.40
N LEU A 541 30.22 26.26 0.81
CA LEU A 541 29.89 25.68 -0.49
C LEU A 541 28.66 24.78 -0.42
N GLU A 542 28.53 23.95 0.62
CA GLU A 542 27.34 23.14 0.88
C GLU A 542 26.11 24.03 1.06
N GLN A 543 26.26 25.14 1.81
CA GLN A 543 25.21 26.13 2.02
C GLN A 543 24.82 26.86 0.73
N ALA A 544 25.80 27.25 -0.10
CA ALA A 544 25.54 27.87 -1.39
C ALA A 544 24.80 26.93 -2.35
N GLU A 545 25.11 25.63 -2.33
CA GLU A 545 24.44 24.63 -3.16
C GLU A 545 22.95 24.50 -2.82
N ALA A 546 22.59 24.48 -1.53
CA ALA A 546 21.21 24.41 -1.08
C ALA A 546 20.39 25.65 -1.51
N LEU A 547 20.93 26.86 -1.31
CA LEU A 547 20.26 28.11 -1.70
C LEU A 547 20.12 28.26 -3.22
N CYS A 548 21.12 27.83 -3.99
CA CYS A 548 21.03 27.84 -5.45
C CYS A 548 19.89 26.94 -5.96
N ASN A 549 19.67 25.78 -5.34
CA ASN A 549 18.55 24.89 -5.68
C ASN A 549 17.20 25.53 -5.36
N GLU A 550 17.09 26.31 -4.27
CA GLU A 550 15.87 27.05 -3.94
C GLU A 550 15.62 28.24 -4.87
N TRP A 551 16.67 28.92 -5.35
CA TRP A 551 16.53 30.04 -6.29
C TRP A 551 16.24 29.63 -7.74
N THR A 552 16.52 28.37 -8.11
CA THR A 552 16.38 27.85 -9.49
C THR A 552 15.24 26.86 -9.68
N GLY A 553 14.75 26.25 -8.59
CA GLY A 553 13.53 25.43 -8.55
C GLY A 553 12.28 26.28 -8.34
#